data_AF-A0A811S2G7-F1
#
_entry.id   AF-A0A811S2G7-F1
#
_cell.length_a   1.000
_cell.length_b   1.000
_cell.length_c   1.000
_cell.angle_alpha   90.00
_cell.angle_beta   90.00
_cell.angle_gamma   90.00
#
_symmetry.space_group_name_H-M   'P 1'
#
loop_
_entity.id
_entity.type
_entity.pdbx_description
1 polymer ?
#
loop_
_entity_poly.entity_id
_entity_poly.type
_entity_poly.pdbx_seq_one_letter_code
_entity_poly.pdbx_strand_id
1 'polypeptide(L)'
;MDVYGFPLSQGQGSAPAVWISDEGDGARSGLKNIMIGWDVLPDLYGDSKTHFYTKWTNDGYQSTGCFNTKCNGFVPEKGAAIAPGDVIDHVSSPKGANRNLNLKIIKNGTSGDWLVHCGLDRDPQLIGRFPRSLFTGGFAEKAVGVLFAEKAPNESGADGEWNK
;
A
#
# COMPACT_ATOMS: atom_id res chain seq x y z
N MET A 1 -12.20 1.25 -4.23
CA MET A 1 -11.31 0.93 -5.37
C MET A 1 -11.72 -0.44 -5.87
N ASP A 2 -12.04 -0.59 -7.15
CA ASP A 2 -12.42 -1.92 -7.66
C ASP A 2 -11.21 -2.85 -7.66
N VAL A 3 -11.44 -4.12 -7.30
CA VAL A 3 -10.38 -5.13 -7.16
C VAL A 3 -10.49 -6.14 -8.28
N TYR A 4 -9.41 -6.38 -9.01
CA TYR A 4 -9.37 -7.35 -10.11
C TYR A 4 -8.23 -8.35 -9.90
N GLY A 5 -8.42 -9.55 -10.44
CA GLY A 5 -7.39 -10.57 -10.55
C GLY A 5 -6.85 -10.63 -11.97
N PHE A 6 -5.54 -10.84 -12.09
CA PHE A 6 -4.84 -10.90 -13.37
C PHE A 6 -3.98 -12.15 -13.45
N PRO A 7 -3.99 -12.90 -14.56
CA PRO A 7 -3.11 -14.05 -14.77
C PRO A 7 -1.69 -13.58 -15.15
N LEU A 8 -1.00 -12.88 -14.25
CA LEU A 8 0.36 -12.36 -14.49
C LEU A 8 1.43 -13.43 -14.23
N SER A 9 2.54 -13.31 -14.95
CA SER A 9 3.74 -14.15 -14.79
C SER A 9 4.89 -13.38 -14.15
N GLN A 10 5.99 -14.06 -13.82
CA GLN A 10 7.22 -13.43 -13.33
C GLN A 10 7.70 -12.32 -14.27
N GLY A 11 8.20 -11.22 -13.71
CA GLY A 11 8.57 -10.00 -14.43
C GLY A 11 7.40 -9.08 -14.80
N GLN A 12 6.16 -9.43 -14.45
CA GLN A 12 4.97 -8.58 -14.60
C GLN A 12 4.40 -8.18 -13.23
N GLY A 13 3.70 -7.04 -13.17
CA GLY A 13 3.05 -6.61 -11.94
C GLY A 13 2.02 -5.50 -12.11
N SER A 14 0.90 -5.59 -11.40
CA SER A 14 -0.08 -4.50 -11.28
C SER A 14 -0.26 -4.13 -9.81
N ALA A 15 -0.30 -2.84 -9.51
CA ALA A 15 -0.41 -2.34 -8.12
C ALA A 15 -1.13 -0.99 -8.04
N PRO A 16 -2.46 -0.94 -8.23
CA PRO A 16 -3.24 0.26 -7.97
C PRO A 16 -3.26 0.59 -6.48
N ALA A 17 -3.01 1.85 -6.14
CA ALA A 17 -2.97 2.30 -4.76
C ALA A 17 -3.47 3.73 -4.56
N VAL A 18 -3.84 3.99 -3.31
CA VAL A 18 -4.01 5.32 -2.74
C VAL A 18 -2.74 5.66 -1.96
N TRP A 19 -2.20 6.84 -2.24
CA TRP A 19 -0.93 7.30 -1.70
C TRP A 19 -1.19 8.55 -0.88
N ILE A 20 -0.60 8.64 0.30
CA ILE A 20 -0.36 9.93 0.95
C ILE A 20 1.13 10.25 0.85
N SER A 21 1.46 11.44 0.36
CA SER A 21 2.86 11.82 0.13
C SER A 21 3.20 13.22 0.64
N ASP A 22 4.49 13.41 0.87
CA ASP A 22 5.18 14.68 0.97
C ASP A 22 6.41 14.61 0.07
N GLU A 23 6.38 15.35 -1.02
CA GLU A 23 7.46 15.38 -2.03
C GLU A 23 8.66 16.22 -1.57
N GLY A 24 8.57 16.92 -0.43
CA GLY A 24 9.63 17.76 0.10
C GLY A 24 10.04 18.87 -0.87
N ASP A 25 11.33 18.92 -1.19
CA ASP A 25 11.94 19.85 -2.17
C ASP A 25 11.93 19.31 -3.61
N GLY A 26 11.27 18.17 -3.85
CA GLY A 26 11.25 17.47 -5.14
C GLY A 26 12.47 16.56 -5.36
N ALA A 27 13.45 16.53 -4.45
CA ALA A 27 14.50 15.52 -4.50
C ALA A 27 13.96 14.17 -3.99
N ARG A 28 14.46 13.06 -4.55
CA ARG A 28 14.06 11.71 -4.13
C ARG A 28 14.23 11.49 -2.61
N SER A 29 15.26 12.06 -1.99
CA SER A 29 15.49 11.99 -0.53
C SER A 29 14.45 12.73 0.29
N GLY A 30 13.75 13.70 -0.31
CA GLY A 30 12.66 14.43 0.32
C GLY A 30 11.38 13.60 0.44
N LEU A 31 11.19 12.62 -0.46
CA LEU A 31 9.95 11.86 -0.60
C LEU A 31 9.63 11.02 0.64
N LYS A 32 8.49 11.33 1.24
CA LYS A 32 7.85 10.52 2.29
C LYS A 32 6.52 10.05 1.77
N ASN A 33 6.24 8.77 1.94
CA ASN A 33 5.08 8.16 1.33
C ASN A 33 4.54 7.03 2.19
N ILE A 34 3.21 6.90 2.18
CA ILE A 34 2.51 5.65 2.52
C ILE A 34 1.60 5.33 1.34
N MET A 35 1.66 4.09 0.88
CA MET A 35 0.81 3.51 -0.15
C MET A 35 0.02 2.37 0.43
N ILE A 36 -1.29 2.35 0.14
CA ILE A 36 -2.16 1.21 0.43
C ILE A 36 -3.00 0.89 -0.79
N GLY A 37 -3.19 -0.39 -1.08
CA GLY A 37 -3.90 -0.81 -2.28
C GLY A 37 -3.99 -2.31 -2.38
N TRP A 38 -4.15 -2.79 -3.60
CA TRP A 38 -3.98 -4.21 -3.92
C TRP A 38 -2.97 -4.38 -5.05
N ASP A 39 -2.30 -5.51 -5.07
CA ASP A 39 -1.33 -5.86 -6.11
C ASP A 39 -1.49 -7.30 -6.59
N VAL A 40 -1.00 -7.56 -7.80
CA VAL A 40 -0.75 -8.90 -8.32
C VAL A 40 0.73 -8.93 -8.68
N LEU A 41 1.53 -9.58 -7.84
CA LEU A 41 2.99 -9.47 -7.90
C LEU A 41 3.69 -10.84 -7.79
N PRO A 42 3.76 -11.61 -8.90
CA PRO A 42 4.32 -12.96 -8.88
C PRO A 42 5.77 -13.05 -8.40
N ASP A 43 6.58 -12.02 -8.66
CA ASP A 43 7.98 -11.98 -8.20
C ASP A 43 8.08 -11.88 -6.66
N LEU A 44 7.04 -11.33 -6.00
CA LEU A 44 7.02 -11.12 -4.56
C LEU A 44 6.33 -12.25 -3.79
N TYR A 45 5.24 -12.78 -4.34
CA TYR A 45 4.38 -13.77 -3.68
C TYR A 45 4.57 -15.20 -4.20
N GLY A 46 5.12 -15.37 -5.41
CA GLY A 46 5.25 -16.68 -6.05
C GLY A 46 3.93 -17.22 -6.64
N ASP A 47 2.88 -16.39 -6.70
CA ASP A 47 1.60 -16.70 -7.32
C ASP A 47 1.04 -15.49 -8.09
N SER A 48 -0.08 -15.67 -8.78
CA SER A 48 -0.76 -14.61 -9.54
C SER A 48 -2.06 -14.17 -8.87
N LYS A 49 -2.16 -14.28 -7.54
CA LYS A 49 -3.34 -13.85 -6.79
C LYS A 49 -3.29 -12.35 -6.54
N THR A 50 -4.44 -11.78 -6.23
CA THR A 50 -4.55 -10.40 -5.78
C THR A 50 -4.33 -10.34 -4.28
N HIS A 51 -3.37 -9.54 -3.84
CA HIS A 51 -3.06 -9.35 -2.43
C HIS A 51 -3.38 -7.92 -2.00
N PHE A 52 -3.84 -7.74 -0.77
CA PHE A 52 -3.84 -6.41 -0.15
C PHE A 52 -2.40 -6.07 0.19
N TYR A 53 -1.93 -4.88 -0.18
CA TYR A 53 -0.56 -4.49 0.10
C TYR A 53 -0.45 -3.11 0.73
N THR A 54 0.66 -2.93 1.43
CA THR A 54 1.10 -1.62 1.90
C THR A 54 2.57 -1.41 1.55
N LYS A 55 2.94 -0.16 1.28
CA LYS A 55 4.33 0.25 1.09
C LYS A 55 4.55 1.60 1.76
N TRP A 56 5.74 1.85 2.29
CA TRP A 56 6.06 3.16 2.85
C TRP A 56 7.52 3.51 2.64
N THR A 57 7.85 4.80 2.76
CA THR A 57 9.21 5.34 2.81
C THR A 57 9.26 6.67 3.54
N ASN A 58 10.42 7.00 4.12
CA ASN A 58 10.72 8.34 4.65
C ASN A 58 11.82 9.09 3.85
N ASP A 59 12.47 8.44 2.89
CA ASP A 59 13.60 8.99 2.12
C ASP A 59 13.61 8.58 0.63
N GLY A 60 12.43 8.36 0.06
CA GLY A 60 12.26 7.89 -1.32
C GLY A 60 12.90 6.54 -1.63
N TYR A 61 12.83 5.59 -0.70
CA TYR A 61 13.34 4.22 -0.82
C TYR A 61 14.86 4.12 -0.96
N GLN A 62 15.59 5.08 -0.37
CA GLN A 62 17.06 5.06 -0.42
C GLN A 62 17.65 4.18 0.67
N SER A 63 17.25 4.42 1.91
CA SER A 63 17.65 3.63 3.08
C SER A 63 16.47 3.20 3.95
N THR A 64 15.32 3.87 3.80
CA THR A 64 14.09 3.55 4.52
C THR A 64 13.03 3.00 3.60
N GLY A 65 12.08 2.30 4.20
CA GLY A 65 10.90 1.82 3.54
C GLY A 65 10.71 0.33 3.73
N CYS A 66 9.49 -0.10 3.43
CA CYS A 66 9.14 -1.51 3.56
C CYS A 66 7.94 -1.85 2.70
N PHE A 67 7.99 -3.05 2.13
CA PHE A 67 6.84 -3.70 1.51
C PHE A 67 6.13 -4.62 2.53
N ASN A 68 4.82 -4.43 2.69
CA ASN A 68 3.98 -5.16 3.65
C ASN A 68 4.61 -5.17 5.05
N THR A 69 4.72 -6.35 5.65
CA THR A 69 5.34 -6.61 6.96
C THR A 69 6.68 -7.35 6.83
N LYS A 70 7.34 -7.27 5.67
CA LYS A 70 8.64 -7.93 5.43
C LYS A 70 9.79 -7.34 6.26
N CYS A 71 9.57 -6.16 6.82
CA CYS A 71 10.46 -5.37 7.65
C CYS A 71 9.61 -4.51 8.61
N ASN A 72 10.29 -3.84 9.54
CA ASN A 72 9.63 -2.96 10.51
C ASN A 72 8.96 -1.78 9.80
N GLY A 73 7.72 -1.47 10.19
CA GLY A 73 6.97 -0.37 9.62
C GLY A 73 5.50 -0.45 9.97
N PHE A 74 4.76 -1.31 9.26
CA PHE A 74 3.34 -1.52 9.54
C PHE A 74 3.16 -2.36 10.82
N VAL A 75 2.31 -1.90 11.72
CA VAL A 75 1.92 -2.60 12.94
C VAL A 75 0.46 -3.06 12.80
N PRO A 76 0.18 -4.36 12.68
CA PRO A 76 -1.18 -4.89 12.55
C PRO A 76 -2.03 -4.62 13.79
N GLU A 77 -3.32 -4.41 13.59
CA GLU A 77 -4.30 -4.33 14.67
C GLU A 77 -4.74 -5.74 15.09
N LYS A 78 -4.92 -5.96 16.40
CA LYS A 78 -5.27 -7.29 16.91
C LYS A 78 -6.68 -7.67 16.45
N GLY A 79 -6.81 -8.81 15.79
CA GLY A 79 -8.10 -9.30 15.29
C GLY A 79 -8.55 -8.65 13.98
N ALA A 80 -7.66 -7.93 13.28
CA ALA A 80 -7.92 -7.48 11.92
C ALA A 80 -8.24 -8.67 10.99
N ALA A 81 -9.27 -8.53 10.17
CA ALA A 81 -9.71 -9.57 9.24
C ALA A 81 -8.82 -9.70 7.99
N ILE A 82 -7.93 -8.72 7.76
CA ILE A 82 -6.98 -8.69 6.66
C ILE A 82 -5.73 -7.95 7.12
N ALA A 83 -4.57 -8.43 6.70
CA ALA A 83 -3.26 -7.83 6.93
C ALA A 83 -2.52 -7.60 5.60
N PRO A 84 -1.49 -6.72 5.56
CA PRO A 84 -0.68 -6.56 4.37
C PRO A 84 -0.01 -7.87 3.95
N GLY A 85 -0.15 -8.22 2.67
CA GLY A 85 0.29 -9.47 2.07
C GLY A 85 -0.78 -10.56 2.03
N ASP A 86 -1.93 -10.38 2.67
CA ASP A 86 -3.03 -11.36 2.59
C ASP A 86 -3.68 -11.33 1.20
N VAL A 87 -4.12 -12.50 0.77
CA VAL A 87 -4.90 -12.65 -0.46
C VAL A 87 -6.27 -11.99 -0.28
N ILE A 88 -6.69 -11.18 -1.26
CA ILE A 88 -8.07 -10.73 -1.38
C ILE A 88 -8.83 -11.79 -2.17
N ASP A 89 -9.50 -12.68 -1.45
CA ASP A 89 -10.35 -13.69 -2.05
C ASP A 89 -11.59 -13.04 -2.71
N HIS A 90 -12.05 -13.64 -3.81
CA HIS A 90 -13.20 -13.19 -4.59
C HIS A 90 -13.09 -11.74 -5.11
N VAL A 91 -12.29 -11.56 -6.17
CA VAL A 91 -12.15 -10.31 -6.91
C VAL A 91 -13.30 -10.05 -7.91
N SER A 92 -13.34 -8.84 -8.47
CA SER A 92 -14.30 -8.48 -9.51
C SER A 92 -14.10 -9.28 -10.78
N SER A 93 -15.15 -9.43 -11.57
CA SER A 93 -15.06 -9.98 -12.93
C SER A 93 -15.87 -9.15 -13.92
N PRO A 94 -15.43 -9.00 -15.19
CA PRO A 94 -16.06 -8.08 -16.16
C PRO A 94 -17.55 -8.33 -16.44
N LYS A 95 -18.06 -9.53 -16.13
CA LYS A 95 -19.47 -9.93 -16.31
C LYS A 95 -20.09 -10.51 -15.04
N GLY A 96 -19.44 -10.37 -13.90
CA GLY A 96 -19.88 -10.96 -12.64
C GLY A 96 -20.01 -9.91 -11.54
N ALA A 97 -19.80 -10.33 -10.29
CA ALA A 97 -19.83 -9.43 -9.16
C ALA A 97 -18.71 -8.40 -9.27
N ASN A 98 -19.05 -7.13 -9.03
CA ASN A 98 -18.06 -6.07 -8.78
C ASN A 98 -17.76 -6.04 -7.29
N ARG A 99 -16.47 -5.95 -6.98
CA ARG A 99 -15.92 -6.01 -5.63
C ARG A 99 -15.11 -4.76 -5.39
N ASN A 100 -15.42 -4.04 -4.33
CA ASN A 100 -14.80 -2.77 -4.02
C ASN A 100 -14.04 -2.84 -2.69
N LEU A 101 -12.76 -2.48 -2.76
CA LEU A 101 -11.90 -2.26 -1.62
C LEU A 101 -12.03 -0.81 -1.14
N ASN A 102 -12.69 -0.64 0.00
CA ASN A 102 -12.79 0.63 0.70
C ASN A 102 -11.56 0.83 1.57
N LEU A 103 -10.83 1.92 1.33
CA LEU A 103 -9.56 2.22 1.97
C LEU A 103 -9.61 3.59 2.64
N LYS A 104 -9.04 3.71 3.85
CA LYS A 104 -8.82 4.99 4.52
C LYS A 104 -7.45 5.02 5.19
N ILE A 105 -6.75 6.14 5.04
CA ILE A 105 -5.61 6.49 5.87
C ILE A 105 -6.01 7.71 6.69
N ILE A 106 -5.90 7.61 8.02
CA ILE A 106 -6.34 8.66 8.95
C ILE A 106 -5.24 8.91 9.95
N LYS A 107 -4.94 10.19 10.22
CA LYS A 107 -4.00 10.56 11.27
C LYS A 107 -4.68 10.47 12.64
N ASN A 108 -4.10 9.72 13.57
CA ASN A 108 -4.56 9.71 14.95
C ASN A 108 -4.09 10.97 15.67
N GLY A 109 -5.01 11.76 16.23
CA GLY A 109 -4.68 13.02 16.89
C GLY A 109 -3.94 12.90 18.22
N THR A 110 -3.93 11.71 18.85
CA THR A 110 -3.32 11.48 20.17
C THR A 110 -1.93 10.87 20.05
N SER A 111 -1.81 9.72 19.37
CA SER A 111 -0.52 9.04 19.14
C SER A 111 0.28 9.69 18.01
N GLY A 112 -0.40 10.33 17.07
CA GLY A 112 0.20 10.78 15.83
C GLY A 112 0.45 9.65 14.83
N ASP A 113 -0.01 8.43 15.07
CA ASP A 113 0.15 7.34 14.12
C ASP A 113 -0.77 7.51 12.90
N TRP A 114 -0.33 6.98 11.76
CA TRP A 114 -1.15 6.86 10.56
C TRP A 114 -1.94 5.56 10.61
N LEU A 115 -3.25 5.65 10.85
CA LEU A 115 -4.15 4.52 10.95
C LEU A 115 -4.63 4.09 9.57
N VAL A 116 -4.55 2.81 9.28
CA VAL A 116 -5.01 2.21 8.03
C VAL A 116 -6.29 1.43 8.28
N HIS A 117 -7.33 1.76 7.50
CA HIS A 117 -8.59 1.03 7.53
C HIS A 117 -8.87 0.41 6.16
N CYS A 118 -9.39 -0.81 6.19
CA CYS A 118 -9.68 -1.61 5.00
C CYS A 118 -11.01 -2.35 5.15
N GLY A 119 -11.77 -2.44 4.07
CA GLY A 119 -12.99 -3.24 3.99
C GLY A 119 -13.32 -3.63 2.54
N LEU A 120 -13.47 -4.94 2.29
CA LEU A 120 -13.99 -5.45 1.02
C LEU A 120 -15.52 -5.45 1.07
N ASP A 121 -16.16 -4.71 0.17
CA ASP A 121 -17.63 -4.55 0.07
C ASP A 121 -18.34 -4.13 1.36
N ARG A 122 -17.61 -3.47 2.26
CA ARG A 122 -18.11 -3.05 3.58
C ARG A 122 -17.42 -1.80 4.08
N ASP A 123 -17.92 -1.26 5.18
CA ASP A 123 -17.28 -0.13 5.86
C ASP A 123 -15.86 -0.50 6.34
N PRO A 124 -14.85 0.33 6.04
CA PRO A 124 -13.47 0.00 6.35
C PRO A 124 -13.22 0.03 7.86
N GLN A 125 -12.64 -1.06 8.36
CA GLN A 125 -12.30 -1.26 9.77
C GLN A 125 -10.81 -1.05 9.98
N LEU A 126 -10.39 -0.69 11.19
CA LEU A 126 -8.97 -0.53 11.52
C LEU A 126 -8.25 -1.87 11.34
N ILE A 127 -7.22 -1.90 10.49
CA ILE A 127 -6.41 -3.10 10.27
C ILE A 127 -4.97 -2.97 10.80
N GLY A 128 -4.56 -1.75 11.13
CA GLY A 128 -3.24 -1.48 11.67
C GLY A 128 -2.83 -0.03 11.50
N ARG A 129 -1.54 0.23 11.70
CA ARG A 129 -0.99 1.57 11.72
C ARG A 129 0.46 1.62 11.26
N PHE A 130 0.85 2.75 10.71
CA PHE A 130 2.25 3.15 10.60
C PHE A 130 2.58 4.09 11.75
N PRO A 131 3.52 3.73 12.63
CA PRO A 131 3.94 4.59 13.73
C PRO A 131 4.42 5.95 13.23
N ARG A 132 4.07 7.01 13.97
CA ARG A 132 4.55 8.37 13.69
C ARG A 132 6.08 8.43 13.55
N SER A 133 6.78 7.66 14.38
CA SER A 133 8.25 7.63 14.45
C SER A 133 8.95 7.18 13.19
N LEU A 134 8.23 6.58 12.23
CA LEU A 134 8.76 6.26 10.91
C LEU A 134 9.04 7.52 10.06
N PHE A 135 8.38 8.63 10.37
CA PHE A 135 8.35 9.81 9.51
C PHE A 135 8.97 11.03 10.17
N THR A 136 9.68 11.81 9.37
CA THR A 136 10.25 13.10 9.77
C THR A 136 9.53 14.27 9.09
N GLY A 137 9.78 15.49 9.58
CA GLY A 137 9.25 16.70 8.97
C GLY A 137 7.73 16.85 9.04
N GLY A 138 7.17 17.64 8.13
CA GLY A 138 5.74 17.98 8.11
C GLY A 138 4.82 16.77 7.94
N PHE A 139 5.29 15.73 7.25
CA PHE A 139 4.56 14.47 7.06
C PHE A 139 4.31 13.71 8.37
N ALA A 140 5.11 13.94 9.42
CA ALA A 140 4.81 13.41 10.75
C ALA A 140 3.53 14.03 11.33
N GLU A 141 3.14 15.24 10.90
CA GLU A 141 1.97 15.98 11.39
C GLU A 141 0.75 15.83 10.49
N LYS A 142 0.92 16.00 9.18
CA LYS A 142 -0.17 16.00 8.19
C LYS A 142 0.31 15.50 6.83
N ALA A 143 -0.62 14.95 6.05
CA ALA A 143 -0.35 14.63 4.65
C ALA A 143 -0.29 15.92 3.84
N VAL A 144 0.63 15.99 2.89
CA VAL A 144 0.80 17.16 2.01
C VAL A 144 0.06 16.95 0.69
N GLY A 145 0.00 15.72 0.20
CA GLY A 145 -0.77 15.34 -0.99
C GLY A 145 -1.44 13.96 -0.86
N VAL A 146 -2.47 13.76 -1.68
CA VAL A 146 -3.13 12.47 -1.92
C VAL A 146 -3.01 12.16 -3.41
N LEU A 147 -2.49 11.00 -3.77
CA LEU A 147 -2.40 10.54 -5.15
C LEU A 147 -3.08 9.19 -5.35
N PHE A 148 -3.56 8.98 -6.57
CA PHE A 148 -4.01 7.68 -7.05
C PHE A 148 -3.12 7.31 -8.22
N ALA A 149 -2.40 6.21 -8.08
CA ALA A 149 -1.52 5.74 -9.13
C ALA A 149 -1.59 4.22 -9.22
N GLU A 150 -1.45 3.74 -10.44
CA GLU A 150 -1.30 2.34 -10.78
C GLU A 150 0.04 2.18 -11.49
N LYS A 151 0.81 1.17 -11.11
CA LYS A 151 1.91 0.69 -11.93
C LYS A 151 1.40 -0.42 -12.85
N ALA A 152 1.61 -0.26 -14.15
CA ALA A 152 1.03 -1.15 -15.16
C ALA A 152 1.81 -2.48 -15.32
N PRO A 153 1.15 -3.57 -15.75
CA PRO A 153 1.70 -4.94 -15.88
C PRO A 153 3.05 -5.10 -16.57
N ASN A 154 3.40 -4.19 -17.48
CA ASN A 154 4.58 -4.28 -18.34
C ASN A 154 5.61 -3.17 -18.09
N GLU A 155 5.45 -2.37 -17.03
CA GLU A 155 6.50 -1.45 -16.62
C GLU A 155 7.58 -2.22 -15.87
N SER A 156 8.71 -2.47 -16.54
CA SER A 156 9.95 -2.88 -15.89
C SER A 156 10.27 -1.85 -14.81
N GLY A 157 10.06 -2.21 -13.54
CA GLY A 157 10.64 -1.43 -12.46
C GLY A 157 12.13 -1.43 -12.64
N ALA A 158 12.74 -0.26 -12.69
CA ALA A 158 14.19 -0.14 -12.68
C ALA A 158 14.74 -1.01 -11.54
N ASP A 159 15.39 -2.10 -11.92
CA ASP A 159 16.24 -3.03 -11.16
C ASP A 159 16.20 -2.93 -9.64
N GLY A 160 15.04 -3.22 -9.03
CA GLY A 160 14.90 -3.38 -7.57
C GLY A 160 13.77 -2.64 -6.87
N GLU A 161 12.93 -1.86 -7.55
CA GLU A 161 11.81 -1.14 -6.89
C GLU A 161 10.69 -2.03 -6.33
N TRP A 162 10.54 -3.26 -6.86
CA TRP A 162 9.53 -4.21 -6.35
C TRP A 162 9.93 -4.84 -5.01
N ASN A 163 11.24 -4.94 -4.74
CA ASN A 163 11.80 -5.75 -3.66
C ASN A 163 12.57 -4.94 -2.58
N LYS A 164 12.58 -3.61 -2.69
CA LYS A 164 13.07 -2.68 -1.67
C LYS A 164 11.91 -1.97 -0.99
#